data_AF-A0A1C6IW44-F1
#
_entry.id   AF-A0A1C6IW44-F1
#
_cell.length_a   1.000
_cell.length_b   1.000
_cell.length_c   1.000
_cell.angle_alpha   90.00
_cell.angle_beta   90.00
_cell.angle_gamma   90.00
#
_symmetry.space_group_name_H-M   'P 1'
#
loop_
_entity.id
_entity.type
_entity.pdbx_description
1 polymer ?
#
loop_
_entity_poly.entity_id
_entity_poly.type
_entity_poly.pdbx_seq_one_letter_code
_entity_poly.pdbx_strand_id
1 'polypeptide(L)'
;MDRSMQEENEKKKEYLKSYQRAVKRERDILEEIKRLRADKMFPSVVNDGMPKGSSQSDLSDYIAILDEQIELLKKERLNKVQQYRKIESQIRKMHSEDERKVLRLRYIKGLKWDDVATEMGYGWTQVHRLHSSALKNFKMV
;
A
#
# COMPACT_ATOMS: atom_id res chain seq x y z
N MET A 1 3.82 -16.26 -29.51
CA MET A 1 4.70 -15.29 -28.83
C MET A 1 3.94 -14.31 -27.92
N ASP A 2 2.77 -13.82 -28.31
CA ASP A 2 2.09 -12.71 -27.61
C ASP A 2 1.62 -13.01 -26.16
N ARG A 3 1.14 -14.22 -25.88
CA ARG A 3 0.61 -14.60 -24.55
C ARG A 3 1.68 -14.59 -23.44
N SER A 4 2.89 -15.05 -23.74
CA SER A 4 4.01 -15.09 -22.77
C SER A 4 4.46 -13.69 -22.34
N MET A 5 4.49 -12.73 -23.26
CA MET A 5 4.85 -11.34 -22.95
C MET A 5 3.75 -10.62 -22.15
N GLN A 6 2.48 -10.94 -22.42
CA GLN A 6 1.36 -10.43 -21.63
C GLN A 6 1.41 -10.95 -20.19
N GLU A 7 1.67 -12.25 -20.00
CA GLU A 7 1.84 -12.86 -18.67
C GLU A 7 3.02 -12.24 -17.90
N GLU A 8 4.15 -11.99 -18.57
CA GLU A 8 5.29 -11.30 -17.95
C GLU A 8 4.92 -9.88 -17.51
N ASN A 9 4.21 -9.13 -18.36
CA ASN A 9 3.75 -7.79 -18.03
C ASN A 9 2.77 -7.76 -16.86
N GLU A 10 1.86 -8.73 -16.76
CA GLU A 10 0.97 -8.83 -15.59
C GLU A 10 1.75 -9.14 -14.31
N LYS A 11 2.76 -10.02 -14.36
CA LYS A 11 3.67 -10.25 -13.22
C LYS A 11 4.40 -8.97 -12.81
N LYS A 12 4.88 -8.18 -13.77
CA LYS A 12 5.51 -6.88 -13.49
C LYS A 12 4.53 -5.88 -12.87
N LYS A 13 3.31 -5.78 -13.39
CA LYS A 13 2.25 -4.93 -12.82
C LYS A 13 1.93 -5.35 -11.38
N GLU A 14 1.81 -6.64 -11.14
CA GLU A 14 1.54 -7.20 -9.82
C GLU A 14 2.67 -6.89 -8.83
N TYR A 15 3.92 -7.09 -9.26
CA TYR A 15 5.10 -6.72 -8.50
C TYR A 15 5.14 -5.22 -8.18
N LEU A 16 4.90 -4.34 -9.16
CA LEU A 16 4.87 -2.88 -8.92
C LEU A 16 3.70 -2.47 -7.99
N LYS A 17 2.53 -3.11 -8.12
CA LYS A 17 1.37 -2.89 -7.24
C LYS A 17 1.60 -3.35 -5.80
N SER A 18 2.58 -4.23 -5.56
CA SER A 18 2.85 -4.74 -4.21
C SER A 18 3.13 -3.61 -3.20
N TYR A 19 3.80 -2.54 -3.63
CA TYR A 19 4.03 -1.37 -2.79
C TYR A 19 2.74 -0.65 -2.40
N GLN A 20 1.81 -0.43 -3.35
CA GLN A 20 0.50 0.15 -3.04
C GLN A 20 -0.30 -0.70 -2.08
N ARG A 21 -0.19 -2.04 -2.17
CA ARG A 21 -0.81 -2.94 -1.19
C ARG A 21 -0.19 -2.79 0.19
N ALA A 22 1.13 -2.63 0.29
CA ALA A 22 1.78 -2.35 1.58
C ALA A 22 1.38 -0.99 2.16
N VAL A 23 1.26 0.06 1.33
CA VAL A 23 0.71 1.36 1.74
C VAL A 23 -0.70 1.21 2.29
N LYS A 24 -1.56 0.46 1.59
CA LYS A 24 -2.93 0.19 2.04
C LYS A 24 -2.95 -0.58 3.36
N ARG A 25 -2.18 -1.67 3.49
CA ARG A 25 -2.11 -2.46 4.73
C ARG A 25 -1.66 -1.63 5.92
N GLU A 26 -0.63 -0.79 5.77
CA GLU A 26 -0.21 0.11 6.85
C GLU A 26 -1.35 1.05 7.27
N ARG A 27 -2.07 1.63 6.32
CA ARG A 27 -3.21 2.50 6.61
C ARG A 27 -4.32 1.75 7.34
N ASP A 28 -4.68 0.56 6.86
CA ASP A 28 -5.74 -0.24 7.44
C ASP A 28 -5.39 -0.64 8.90
N ILE A 29 -4.12 -0.99 9.19
CA ILE A 29 -3.63 -1.24 10.56
C ILE A 29 -3.67 0.03 11.42
N LEU A 30 -3.28 1.19 10.87
CA LEU A 30 -3.36 2.46 11.58
C LEU A 30 -4.80 2.84 11.93
N GLU A 31 -5.76 2.54 11.06
CA GLU A 31 -7.19 2.74 11.31
C GLU A 31 -7.69 1.81 12.42
N GLU A 32 -7.26 0.54 12.44
CA GLU A 32 -7.55 -0.40 13.52
C GLU A 32 -7.04 0.12 14.88
N ILE A 33 -5.77 0.55 14.95
CA ILE A 33 -5.17 1.09 16.17
C ILE A 33 -5.97 2.31 16.67
N LYS A 34 -6.45 3.18 15.76
CA LYS A 34 -7.27 4.34 16.11
C LYS A 34 -8.64 3.92 16.65
N ARG A 35 -9.30 2.96 16.00
CA ARG A 35 -10.59 2.39 16.42
C ARG A 35 -10.49 1.83 17.83
N LEU A 36 -9.53 0.93 18.05
CA LEU A 36 -9.24 0.36 19.36
C LEU A 36 -9.11 1.49 20.40
N ARG A 37 -8.19 2.43 20.18
CA ARG A 37 -7.96 3.54 21.13
C ARG A 37 -9.21 4.36 21.43
N ALA A 38 -10.11 4.56 20.46
CA ALA A 38 -11.37 5.26 20.66
C ALA A 38 -12.34 4.42 21.51
N ASP A 39 -12.45 3.12 21.26
CA ASP A 39 -13.29 2.20 22.05
C ASP A 39 -12.86 2.19 23.52
N LYS A 40 -11.55 2.29 23.80
CA LYS A 40 -11.03 2.46 25.16
C LYS A 40 -11.47 3.77 25.84
N MET A 41 -11.58 4.87 25.08
CA MET A 41 -11.98 6.18 25.63
C MET A 41 -13.49 6.26 25.89
N PHE A 42 -14.29 5.49 25.15
CA PHE A 42 -15.74 5.47 25.26
C PHE A 42 -16.24 4.02 25.45
N PRO A 43 -15.92 3.36 26.58
CA PRO A 43 -16.56 2.11 26.91
C PRO A 43 -18.05 2.40 26.99
N SER A 44 -18.83 1.81 26.08
CA SER A 44 -20.28 1.98 25.99
C SER A 44 -20.88 2.03 27.39
N VAL A 45 -21.51 3.16 27.72
CA VAL A 45 -22.23 3.34 28.98
C VAL A 45 -23.38 2.33 28.98
N VAL A 46 -23.15 1.15 29.55
CA VAL A 46 -24.23 0.22 29.90
C VAL A 46 -24.87 0.82 31.14
N ASN A 47 -25.91 1.64 30.91
CA ASN A 47 -26.75 2.23 31.94
C ASN A 47 -27.66 1.16 32.54
N ASP A 48 -27.10 0.22 33.30
CA ASP A 48 -27.88 -0.82 33.98
C ASP A 48 -27.29 -1.12 35.37
N GLY A 49 -27.15 -0.06 36.18
CA GLY A 49 -27.21 -0.07 37.65
C GLY A 49 -26.37 -1.04 38.50
N MET A 50 -25.52 -1.92 37.94
CA MET A 50 -24.91 -3.03 38.68
C MET A 50 -23.47 -3.28 38.23
N PRO A 51 -22.45 -3.14 39.10
CA PRO A 51 -21.08 -3.41 38.72
C PRO A 51 -20.84 -4.94 38.73
N LYS A 52 -20.69 -5.54 37.54
CA LYS A 52 -20.18 -6.90 37.41
C LYS A 52 -18.65 -6.88 37.36
N GLY A 53 -18.00 -7.62 38.26
CA GLY A 53 -16.54 -7.67 38.45
C GLY A 53 -15.75 -8.42 37.37
N SER A 54 -16.03 -8.21 36.07
CA SER A 54 -15.26 -8.78 34.94
C SER A 54 -14.34 -7.78 34.22
N SER A 55 -14.26 -6.54 34.69
CA SER A 55 -13.64 -5.42 33.96
C SER A 55 -12.11 -5.46 33.81
N GLN A 56 -11.40 -6.25 34.63
CA GLN A 56 -9.92 -6.26 34.62
C GLN A 56 -9.34 -7.19 33.54
N SER A 57 -9.95 -8.35 33.30
CA SER A 57 -9.53 -9.28 32.22
C SER A 57 -9.78 -8.69 30.84
N ASP A 58 -10.94 -8.06 30.66
CA ASP A 58 -11.33 -7.44 29.39
C ASP A 58 -10.36 -6.31 29.01
N LEU A 59 -9.82 -5.61 30.01
CA LEU A 59 -8.85 -4.54 29.79
C LEU A 59 -7.45 -5.07 29.44
N SER A 60 -6.99 -6.15 30.08
CA SER A 60 -5.70 -6.76 29.75
C SER A 60 -5.70 -7.38 28.35
N ASP A 61 -6.78 -8.07 27.97
CA ASP A 61 -6.90 -8.69 26.66
C ASP A 61 -6.94 -7.64 25.55
N TYR A 62 -7.66 -6.55 25.80
CA TYR A 62 -7.70 -5.41 24.90
C TYR A 62 -6.32 -4.73 24.72
N ILE A 63 -5.54 -4.58 25.80
CA ILE A 63 -4.18 -4.03 25.73
C ILE A 63 -3.27 -4.95 24.89
N ALA A 64 -3.40 -6.28 25.07
CA ALA A 64 -2.62 -7.24 24.29
C ALA A 64 -2.90 -7.14 22.78
N ILE A 65 -4.16 -6.98 22.38
CA ILE A 65 -4.55 -6.78 20.97
C ILE A 65 -3.95 -5.49 20.41
N LEU A 66 -4.00 -4.40 21.18
CA LEU A 66 -3.43 -3.11 20.76
C LEU A 66 -1.91 -3.21 20.55
N ASP A 67 -1.21 -3.88 21.46
CA ASP A 67 0.24 -4.11 21.37
C ASP A 67 0.58 -4.98 20.15
N GLU A 68 -0.19 -6.02 19.87
CA GLU A 68 -0.04 -6.84 18.65
C GLU A 68 -0.18 -5.99 17.39
N GLN A 69 -1.20 -5.13 17.30
CA GLN A 69 -1.40 -4.23 16.16
C GLN A 69 -0.24 -3.25 15.99
N ILE A 70 0.32 -2.74 17.09
CA ILE A 70 1.50 -1.86 17.05
C ILE A 70 2.72 -2.60 16.52
N GLU A 71 2.96 -3.83 16.95
CA GLU A 71 4.06 -4.65 16.42
C GLU A 71 3.86 -5.01 14.95
N LEU A 72 2.63 -5.33 14.54
CA LEU A 72 2.28 -5.56 13.15
C LEU A 72 2.54 -4.30 12.30
N LEU A 73 2.15 -3.11 12.80
CA LEU A 73 2.41 -1.84 12.12
C LEU A 73 3.92 -1.59 11.91
N LYS A 74 4.76 -1.86 12.92
CA LYS A 74 6.22 -1.72 12.81
C LYS A 74 6.77 -2.63 11.70
N LYS A 75 6.36 -3.90 11.68
CA LYS A 75 6.74 -4.87 10.64
C LYS A 75 6.30 -4.41 9.25
N GLU A 76 5.04 -4.01 9.10
CA GLU A 76 4.53 -3.56 7.80
C GLU A 76 5.20 -2.28 7.30
N ARG A 77 5.55 -1.33 8.19
CA ARG A 77 6.33 -0.14 7.81
C ARG A 77 7.70 -0.50 7.28
N LEU A 78 8.40 -1.44 7.93
CA LEU A 78 9.69 -1.91 7.45
C LEU A 78 9.56 -2.60 6.09
N ASN A 79 8.60 -3.50 5.95
CA ASN A 79 8.30 -4.20 4.69
C ASN A 79 7.99 -3.20 3.55
N LYS A 80 7.14 -2.20 3.83
CA LYS A 80 6.79 -1.15 2.87
C LYS A 80 8.02 -0.37 2.41
N VAL A 81 8.90 0.04 3.33
CA VAL A 81 10.13 0.77 2.98
C VAL A 81 11.08 -0.09 2.14
N GLN A 82 11.22 -1.37 2.47
CA GLN A 82 12.05 -2.30 1.70
C GLN A 82 11.48 -2.50 0.28
N GLN A 83 10.16 -2.71 0.15
CA GLN A 83 9.49 -2.83 -1.15
C GLN A 83 9.63 -1.56 -1.98
N TYR A 84 9.42 -0.39 -1.39
CA TYR A 84 9.63 0.90 -2.04
C TYR A 84 11.06 1.02 -2.59
N ARG A 85 12.06 0.79 -1.73
CA ARG A 85 13.49 0.88 -2.12
C ARG A 85 13.82 -0.06 -3.26
N LYS A 86 13.33 -1.31 -3.20
CA LYS A 86 13.57 -2.32 -4.24
C LYS A 86 13.00 -1.86 -5.58
N ILE A 87 11.70 -1.54 -5.62
CA ILE A 87 11.01 -1.09 -6.85
C ILE A 87 11.64 0.18 -7.39
N GLU A 88 11.84 1.20 -6.55
CA GLU A 88 12.39 2.48 -6.98
C GLU A 88 13.81 2.33 -7.52
N SER A 89 14.64 1.46 -6.92
CA SER A 89 15.99 1.17 -7.43
C SER A 89 15.97 0.55 -8.83
N GLN A 90 14.99 -0.32 -9.12
CA GLN A 90 14.84 -0.95 -10.44
C GLN A 90 14.29 0.04 -11.47
N ILE A 91 13.32 0.88 -11.07
CA ILE A 91 12.82 1.97 -11.93
C ILE A 91 13.98 2.91 -12.28
N ARG A 92 14.78 3.33 -11.29
CA ARG A 92 15.92 4.24 -11.50
C ARG A 92 16.93 3.73 -12.52
N LYS A 93 17.08 2.42 -12.69
CA LYS A 93 18.01 1.81 -13.67
C LYS A 93 17.51 1.86 -15.11
N MET A 94 16.24 2.17 -15.35
CA MET A 94 15.70 2.28 -16.71
C MET A 94 16.25 3.52 -17.42
N HIS A 95 16.53 3.41 -18.72
CA HIS A 95 17.14 4.50 -19.49
C HIS A 95 16.19 5.69 -19.73
N SER A 96 14.93 5.43 -20.09
CA SER A 96 13.98 6.49 -20.46
C SER A 96 13.41 7.21 -19.23
N GLU A 97 13.57 8.53 -19.16
CA GLU A 97 12.97 9.39 -18.12
C GLU A 97 11.44 9.26 -18.09
N ASP A 98 10.80 9.27 -19.26
CA ASP A 98 9.34 9.22 -19.37
C ASP A 98 8.80 7.86 -18.90
N GLU A 99 9.51 6.77 -19.21
CA GLU A 99 9.15 5.44 -18.72
C GLU A 99 9.30 5.34 -17.19
N ARG A 100 10.34 5.94 -16.62
CA ARG A 100 10.47 6.03 -15.16
C ARG A 100 9.37 6.87 -14.55
N LYS A 101 9.07 8.02 -15.15
CA LYS A 101 8.04 8.96 -14.67
C LYS A 101 6.68 8.28 -14.66
N VAL A 102 6.25 7.64 -15.75
CA VAL A 102 4.94 6.96 -15.82
C VAL A 102 4.82 5.86 -14.77
N LEU A 103 5.87 5.06 -14.53
CA LEU A 103 5.85 4.01 -13.51
C LEU A 103 5.80 4.59 -12.08
N ARG A 104 6.56 5.65 -11.79
CA ARG A 104 6.52 6.33 -10.48
C ARG A 104 5.15 6.94 -10.22
N LEU A 105 4.59 7.67 -11.17
CA LEU A 105 3.28 8.29 -11.01
C LEU A 105 2.20 7.23 -10.77
N ARG A 106 2.23 6.14 -11.55
CA ARG A 106 1.20 5.10 -11.44
C ARG A 106 1.35 4.23 -10.20
N TYR A 107 2.56 3.74 -9.89
CA TYR A 107 2.76 2.69 -8.90
C TYR A 107 3.38 3.18 -7.59
N ILE A 108 4.08 4.31 -7.58
CA ILE A 108 4.63 4.90 -6.35
C ILE A 108 3.68 5.97 -5.80
N LYS A 109 3.31 6.96 -6.62
CA LYS A 109 2.34 7.99 -6.21
C LYS A 109 0.89 7.47 -6.17
N GLY A 110 0.60 6.35 -6.85
CA GLY A 110 -0.73 5.73 -6.84
C GLY A 110 -1.80 6.51 -7.61
N LEU A 111 -1.40 7.34 -8.58
CA LEU A 111 -2.31 8.20 -9.33
C LEU A 111 -3.22 7.44 -10.28
N LYS A 112 -4.44 7.96 -10.53
CA LYS A 112 -5.33 7.46 -11.59
C LYS A 112 -4.75 7.78 -12.96
N TRP A 113 -5.19 7.07 -14.00
CA TRP A 113 -4.65 7.27 -15.34
C TRP A 113 -4.86 8.69 -15.88
N ASP A 114 -5.99 9.30 -15.55
CA ASP A 114 -6.28 10.69 -15.92
C ASP A 114 -5.28 11.66 -15.27
N ASP A 115 -5.02 11.51 -13.97
CA ASP A 115 -4.03 12.32 -13.25
C ASP A 115 -2.60 12.09 -13.80
N VAL A 116 -2.26 10.84 -14.15
CA VAL A 116 -0.97 10.52 -14.79
C VAL A 116 -0.85 11.23 -16.13
N ALA A 117 -1.90 11.20 -16.96
CA ALA A 117 -1.94 11.88 -18.25
C ALA A 117 -1.75 13.39 -18.11
N THR A 118 -2.47 14.01 -17.18
CA THR A 118 -2.34 15.44 -16.84
C THR A 118 -0.92 15.78 -16.39
N GLU A 119 -0.35 15.04 -15.43
CA GLU A 119 0.99 15.28 -14.87
C GLU A 119 2.13 15.05 -15.90
N MET A 120 1.89 14.19 -16.89
CA MET A 120 2.82 13.97 -18.00
C MET A 120 2.62 14.94 -19.17
N GLY A 121 1.50 15.66 -19.22
CA GLY A 121 1.15 16.51 -20.36
C GLY A 121 0.84 15.72 -21.63
N TYR A 122 0.38 14.47 -21.48
CA TYR A 122 0.12 13.54 -22.58
C TYR A 122 -1.34 13.16 -22.66
N GLY A 123 -1.80 12.80 -23.86
CA GLY A 123 -3.11 12.19 -24.05
C GLY A 123 -3.16 10.79 -23.45
N TRP A 124 -4.37 10.34 -23.08
CA TRP A 124 -4.61 9.04 -22.46
C TRP A 124 -3.94 7.89 -23.23
N THR A 125 -4.16 7.81 -24.55
CA THR A 125 -3.57 6.78 -25.42
C THR A 125 -2.04 6.81 -25.42
N GLN A 126 -1.43 7.99 -25.39
CA GLN A 126 0.02 8.13 -25.35
C GLN A 126 0.60 7.59 -24.03
N VAL A 127 -0.05 7.89 -22.90
CA VAL A 127 0.35 7.36 -21.59
C VAL A 127 0.26 5.85 -21.53
N HIS A 128 -0.80 5.23 -22.05
CA HIS A 128 -0.94 3.76 -22.06
C HIS A 128 0.09 3.08 -22.96
N ARG A 129 0.42 3.68 -24.11
CA ARG A 129 1.49 3.19 -24.98
C ARG A 129 2.85 3.29 -24.29
N LEU A 130 3.13 4.42 -23.65
CA LEU A 130 4.36 4.63 -22.90
C LEU A 130 4.46 3.66 -21.72
N HIS A 131 3.38 3.47 -20.97
CA HIS A 131 3.32 2.50 -19.88
C HIS A 131 3.58 1.08 -20.37
N SER A 132 3.00 0.69 -21.51
CA SER A 132 3.25 -0.61 -22.11
C SER A 132 4.70 -0.80 -22.53
N SER A 133 5.35 0.25 -23.06
CA SER A 133 6.79 0.27 -23.36
C SER A 133 7.63 0.14 -22.08
N ALA A 134 7.29 0.93 -21.06
CA ALA A 134 7.96 0.92 -19.76
C ALA A 134 7.95 -0.48 -19.13
N LEU A 135 6.84 -1.20 -19.20
CA LEU A 135 6.76 -2.58 -18.69
C LEU A 135 7.65 -3.56 -19.46
N LYS A 136 7.79 -3.41 -20.78
CA LYS A 136 8.70 -4.25 -21.59
C LYS A 136 10.15 -4.02 -21.17
N ASN A 137 10.52 -2.77 -20.94
CA ASN A 137 11.88 -2.36 -20.58
C ASN A 137 12.21 -2.55 -19.10
N PHE A 138 11.20 -2.61 -18.24
CA PHE A 138 11.37 -2.84 -16.81
C PHE A 138 11.88 -4.25 -16.51
N LYS A 139 12.87 -4.33 -15.61
CA LYS A 139 13.49 -5.60 -15.17
C LYS A 139 13.32 -5.78 -13.66
N MET A 140 12.73 -6.92 -13.27
CA MET A 140 12.59 -7.36 -11.88
C MET A 140 13.87 -8.09 -11.43
N VAL A 141 15.02 -7.40 -11.45
CA VAL A 141 16.31 -7.97 -10.98
C VAL A 141 16.45 -7.77 -9.49
#